data_AF-A0A536F5J7-F1
#
_entry.id   AF-A0A536F5J7-F1
#
_cell.length_a   1.000
_cell.length_b   1.000
_cell.length_c   1.000
_cell.angle_alpha   90.00
_cell.angle_beta   90.00
_cell.angle_gamma   90.00
#
_symmetry.space_group_name_H-M   'P 1'
#
loop_
_entity.id
_entity.type
_entity.pdbx_description
1 polymer ?
#
loop_
_entity_poly.entity_id
_entity_poly.type
_entity_poly.pdbx_seq_one_letter_code
_entity_poly.pdbx_strand_id
1 'polypeptide(L)'
;MMRSLIVARLLVGEAARRKLLLALLLLTLVVIAMTVWGFSRINDLTPSGRPITDAERKTIASQLLILVMFMFSWVLSLAAVFVASPAISGELESGVAAALLARPISRAEYVVGKWLGLVALVIAYGLGAAGVELLAVNVVIGYTPPHPLEFLVFVIGEGIVLLTFALLLSTRMSGMVGGVIAAILFGIAWMGGIISGVGAALGNETILRVGTATKLILPTDGLWRGGVWSLEPSLVIAANRQLGPAVAANPFFAADAPPAPYIAWAVAWVVAALALAVWSFRSANDHNAAAVAAALLAGGGLSATIAVVAAAARIGGDARLWLTTVGVGYGLLSAAHGVTDAIANVQGLALPAISQTDPRGLATFGLAGLWAFTIGLEIRSGNTALPGGLGWLAIVSGLDLMVLFAATVAAAQTLVLVTGGLASVILVPAFWIWTGRTLRR
;
A
#
# COMPACT_ATOMS: atom_id res chain seq x y z
N MET A 1 -20.10 5.04 22.03
CA MET A 1 -18.75 4.79 22.59
C MET A 1 -18.57 3.34 23.07
N MET A 2 -19.47 2.79 23.89
CA MET A 2 -19.37 1.40 24.38
C MET A 2 -19.28 0.34 23.26
N ARG A 3 -20.02 0.51 22.15
CA ARG A 3 -19.99 -0.40 21.00
C ARG A 3 -18.66 -0.37 20.23
N SER A 4 -18.06 0.81 20.06
CA SER A 4 -16.73 0.96 19.43
C SER A 4 -15.65 0.24 20.22
N LEU A 5 -15.71 0.29 21.56
CA LEU A 5 -14.77 -0.43 22.42
C LEU A 5 -14.91 -1.95 22.31
N ILE A 6 -16.11 -2.47 22.06
CA ILE A 6 -16.32 -3.90 21.79
C ILE A 6 -15.62 -4.30 20.49
N VAL A 7 -15.82 -3.52 19.41
CA VAL A 7 -15.14 -3.76 18.12
C VAL A 7 -13.61 -3.70 18.29
N ALA A 8 -13.11 -2.69 19.01
CA ALA A 8 -11.69 -2.54 19.30
C ALA A 8 -11.12 -3.77 20.03
N ARG A 9 -11.80 -4.23 21.10
CA ARG A 9 -11.38 -5.40 21.88
C ARG A 9 -11.35 -6.67 21.03
N LEU A 10 -12.34 -6.86 20.18
CA LEU A 10 -12.40 -8.02 19.29
C LEU A 10 -11.24 -8.00 18.28
N LEU A 11 -10.96 -6.84 17.67
CA LEU A 11 -9.83 -6.68 16.75
C LEU A 11 -8.49 -6.96 17.45
N VAL A 12 -8.27 -6.43 18.65
CA VAL A 12 -7.04 -6.69 19.41
C VAL A 12 -6.92 -8.18 19.74
N GLY A 13 -8.00 -8.81 20.18
CA GLY A 13 -8.02 -10.24 20.46
C GLY A 13 -7.73 -11.09 19.23
N GLU A 14 -8.27 -10.72 18.07
CA GLU A 14 -7.99 -11.39 16.81
C GLU A 14 -6.53 -11.23 16.40
N ALA A 15 -6.01 -10.00 16.43
CA ALA A 15 -4.64 -9.71 16.09
C ALA A 15 -3.67 -10.50 16.98
N ALA A 16 -3.91 -10.55 18.29
CA ALA A 16 -3.10 -11.30 19.26
C ALA A 16 -3.00 -12.81 18.97
N ARG A 17 -3.96 -13.39 18.24
CA ARG A 17 -3.93 -14.82 17.86
C ARG A 17 -3.27 -15.06 16.50
N ARG A 18 -2.90 -14.02 15.75
CA ARG A 18 -2.27 -14.17 14.43
C ARG A 18 -0.77 -14.48 14.60
N LYS A 19 -0.31 -15.53 13.89
CA LYS A 19 1.12 -15.90 13.84
C LYS A 19 2.02 -14.74 13.38
N LEU A 20 1.48 -13.81 12.58
CA LEU A 20 2.19 -12.61 12.13
C LEU A 20 2.68 -11.73 13.29
N LEU A 21 1.85 -11.49 14.32
CA LEU A 21 2.29 -10.69 15.47
C LEU A 21 3.38 -11.40 16.27
N LEU A 22 3.26 -12.72 16.45
CA LEU A 22 4.29 -13.50 17.12
C LEU A 22 5.62 -13.47 16.35
N ALA A 23 5.56 -13.65 15.03
CA ALA A 23 6.75 -13.57 14.17
C ALA A 23 7.39 -12.18 14.25
N LEU A 24 6.58 -11.11 14.19
CA LEU A 24 7.05 -9.73 14.37
C LEU A 24 7.76 -9.58 15.72
N LEU A 25 7.13 -9.95 16.83
CA LEU A 25 7.72 -9.86 18.17
C LEU A 25 9.04 -10.63 18.30
N LEU A 26 9.10 -11.87 17.79
CA LEU A 26 10.31 -12.67 17.84
C LEU A 26 11.45 -12.03 17.03
N LEU A 27 11.16 -11.56 15.81
CA LEU A 27 12.15 -10.87 14.99
C LEU A 27 12.61 -9.57 15.65
N THR A 28 11.71 -8.82 16.27
CA THR A 28 12.05 -7.62 17.04
C THR A 28 12.99 -7.95 18.19
N LEU A 29 12.74 -9.02 18.95
CA LEU A 29 13.63 -9.45 20.03
C LEU A 29 15.01 -9.89 19.51
N VAL A 30 15.07 -10.54 18.34
CA VAL A 30 16.35 -10.88 17.69
C VAL A 30 17.10 -9.61 17.31
N VAL A 31 16.43 -8.62 16.72
CA VAL A 31 17.04 -7.32 16.38
C VAL A 31 17.56 -6.63 17.64
N ILE A 32 16.77 -6.56 18.71
CA ILE A 32 17.19 -6.01 20.02
C ILE A 32 18.43 -6.73 20.54
N ALA A 33 18.45 -8.07 20.52
CA ALA A 33 19.61 -8.83 20.98
C ALA A 33 20.87 -8.50 20.17
N MET A 34 20.73 -8.37 18.85
CA MET A 34 21.83 -8.02 17.94
C MET A 34 22.31 -6.57 18.15
N THR A 35 21.41 -5.60 18.28
CA THR A 35 21.76 -4.20 18.48
C THR A 35 22.42 -3.99 19.83
N VAL A 36 21.85 -4.54 20.89
CA VAL A 36 22.40 -4.51 22.25
C VAL A 36 23.77 -5.17 22.31
N TRP A 37 23.97 -6.29 21.61
CA TRP A 37 25.29 -6.88 21.45
C TRP A 37 26.27 -5.92 20.77
N GLY A 38 25.86 -5.22 19.72
CA GLY A 38 26.65 -4.16 19.09
C GLY A 38 27.02 -3.03 20.05
N PHE A 39 26.07 -2.53 20.83
CA PHE A 39 26.32 -1.51 21.86
C PHE A 39 27.32 -1.98 22.92
N SER A 40 27.29 -3.26 23.32
CA SER A 40 28.22 -3.81 24.31
C SER A 40 29.69 -3.69 23.89
N ARG A 41 29.96 -3.64 22.58
CA ARG A 41 31.31 -3.56 22.02
C ARG A 41 31.89 -2.15 21.97
N ILE A 42 31.09 -1.12 22.22
CA ILE A 42 31.56 0.27 22.12
C ILE A 42 32.67 0.56 23.13
N ASN A 43 32.61 -0.01 24.34
CA ASN A 43 33.64 0.16 25.36
C ASN A 43 34.98 -0.50 25.00
N ASP A 44 34.97 -1.46 24.07
CA ASP A 44 36.17 -2.16 23.60
C ASP A 44 36.89 -1.37 22.48
N LEU A 45 36.32 -0.26 22.00
CA LEU A 45 36.89 0.52 20.91
C LEU A 45 38.16 1.26 21.36
N THR A 46 39.26 1.01 20.64
CA THR A 46 40.55 1.68 20.87
C THR A 46 41.10 2.35 19.60
N PRO A 47 40.46 3.41 19.08
CA PRO A 47 40.96 4.12 17.93
C PRO A 47 42.37 4.66 18.23
N SER A 48 43.33 4.40 17.33
CA SER A 48 44.73 4.77 17.49
C SER A 48 45.41 4.22 18.76
N GLY A 49 44.93 3.07 19.28
CA GLY A 49 45.52 2.40 20.43
C GLY A 49 45.19 3.00 21.80
N ARG A 50 44.32 4.03 21.86
CA ARG A 50 43.80 4.58 23.12
C ARG A 50 42.33 4.20 23.32
N PRO A 51 41.88 3.95 24.56
CA PRO A 51 40.46 3.86 24.85
C PRO A 51 39.72 5.14 24.43
N ILE A 52 38.48 4.98 23.98
CA ILE A 52 37.59 6.12 23.71
C ILE A 52 37.27 6.87 25.01
N THR A 53 37.13 8.20 24.89
CA THR A 53 36.66 9.06 25.98
C THR A 53 35.16 8.88 26.21
N ASP A 54 34.66 9.29 27.39
CA ASP A 54 33.23 9.27 27.69
C ASP A 54 32.39 10.09 26.69
N ALA A 55 32.93 11.20 26.18
CA ALA A 55 32.27 12.04 25.19
C ALA A 55 32.17 11.35 23.82
N GLU A 56 33.25 10.67 23.40
CA GLU A 56 33.26 9.85 22.18
C GLU A 56 32.28 8.68 22.32
N ARG A 57 32.27 7.98 23.46
CA ARG A 57 31.33 6.89 23.76
C ARG A 57 29.88 7.35 23.62
N LYS A 58 29.51 8.48 24.25
CA LYS A 58 28.14 9.01 24.21
C LYS A 58 27.74 9.46 22.80
N THR A 59 28.65 10.08 22.06
CA THR A 59 28.40 10.47 20.66
C THR A 59 28.17 9.24 19.78
N ILE A 60 29.04 8.22 19.87
CA ILE A 60 28.89 6.97 19.11
C ILE A 60 27.56 6.29 19.48
N ALA A 61 27.25 6.17 20.77
CA ALA A 61 26.01 5.57 21.23
C ALA A 61 24.77 6.33 20.75
N SER A 62 24.79 7.67 20.74
CA SER A 62 23.65 8.47 20.26
C SER A 62 23.40 8.29 18.77
N GLN A 63 24.45 8.32 17.95
CA GLN A 63 24.31 8.15 16.49
C GLN A 63 23.85 6.73 16.12
N LEU A 64 24.41 5.71 16.78
CA LEU A 64 23.97 4.32 16.59
C LEU A 64 22.52 4.14 17.04
N LEU A 65 22.13 4.74 18.18
CA LEU A 65 20.76 4.64 18.66
C LEU A 65 19.77 5.28 17.71
N ILE A 66 20.06 6.44 17.12
CA ILE A 66 19.21 7.08 16.10
C ILE A 66 19.00 6.14 14.91
N LEU A 67 20.07 5.50 14.43
CA LEU A 67 19.98 4.56 13.30
C LEU A 67 19.17 3.31 13.65
N VAL A 68 19.36 2.75 14.85
CA VAL A 68 18.58 1.61 15.33
C VAL A 68 17.11 2.01 15.47
N MET A 69 16.84 3.14 16.12
CA MET A 69 15.49 3.69 16.30
C MET A 69 14.79 4.01 14.98
N PHE A 70 15.53 4.38 13.94
CA PHE A 70 15.00 4.50 12.59
C PHE A 70 14.50 3.16 12.05
N MET A 71 15.26 2.08 12.23
CA MET A 71 14.78 0.75 11.82
C MET A 71 13.50 0.37 12.58
N PHE A 72 13.42 0.67 13.88
CA PHE A 72 12.20 0.43 14.66
C PHE A 72 11.02 1.27 14.18
N SER A 73 11.23 2.55 13.83
CA SER A 73 10.15 3.39 13.29
C SER A 73 9.62 2.83 11.96
N TRP A 74 10.50 2.38 11.07
CA TRP A 74 10.10 1.73 9.81
C TRP A 74 9.32 0.44 10.04
N VAL A 75 9.76 -0.41 10.97
CA VAL A 75 9.06 -1.65 11.29
C VAL A 75 7.68 -1.34 11.88
N LEU A 76 7.57 -0.38 12.81
CA LEU A 76 6.30 0.06 13.39
C LEU A 76 5.36 0.61 12.31
N SER A 77 5.84 1.53 11.49
CA SER A 77 5.12 2.20 10.41
C SER A 77 4.61 1.22 9.35
N LEU A 78 5.46 0.30 8.88
CA LEU A 78 5.07 -0.73 7.91
C LEU A 78 4.12 -1.76 8.52
N ALA A 79 4.35 -2.20 9.76
CA ALA A 79 3.43 -3.10 10.45
C ALA A 79 2.05 -2.46 10.63
N ALA A 80 1.99 -1.17 10.99
CA ALA A 80 0.76 -0.41 11.09
C ALA A 80 -0.01 -0.40 9.75
N VAL A 81 0.69 -0.18 8.63
CA VAL A 81 0.09 -0.25 7.29
C VAL A 81 -0.48 -1.64 6.99
N PHE A 82 0.31 -2.70 7.20
CA PHE A 82 -0.11 -4.07 6.85
C PHE A 82 -1.27 -4.60 7.70
N VAL A 83 -1.38 -4.16 8.96
CA VAL A 83 -2.50 -4.56 9.83
C VAL A 83 -3.73 -3.70 9.56
N ALA A 84 -3.58 -2.41 9.23
CA ALA A 84 -4.69 -1.51 8.94
C ALA A 84 -5.29 -1.71 7.54
N SER A 85 -4.47 -2.02 6.53
CA SER A 85 -4.95 -2.05 5.14
C SER A 85 -6.03 -3.09 4.85
N PRO A 86 -6.04 -4.31 5.43
CA PRO A 86 -7.15 -5.25 5.28
C PRO A 86 -8.24 -5.10 6.35
N ALA A 87 -8.14 -4.13 7.28
CA ALA A 87 -8.97 -4.11 8.49
C ALA A 87 -10.47 -3.89 8.23
N ILE A 88 -10.82 -3.21 7.13
CA ILE A 88 -12.21 -3.05 6.65
C ILE A 88 -12.40 -3.82 5.35
N SER A 89 -11.51 -3.67 4.38
CA SER A 89 -11.60 -4.32 3.06
C SER A 89 -11.65 -5.84 3.14
N GLY A 90 -10.86 -6.47 4.00
CA GLY A 90 -10.88 -7.93 4.17
C GLY A 90 -12.22 -8.45 4.72
N GLU A 91 -12.89 -7.66 5.56
CA GLU A 91 -14.23 -8.01 6.06
C GLU A 91 -15.35 -7.70 5.07
N LEU A 92 -15.16 -6.71 4.19
CA LEU A 92 -16.04 -6.46 3.06
C LEU A 92 -15.95 -7.60 2.04
N GLU A 93 -14.73 -8.00 1.67
CA GLU A 93 -14.46 -9.09 0.71
C GLU A 93 -14.96 -10.45 1.21
N SER A 94 -14.86 -10.72 2.52
CA SER A 94 -15.36 -11.97 3.13
C SER A 94 -16.84 -11.93 3.54
N GLY A 95 -17.52 -10.80 3.39
CA GLY A 95 -18.92 -10.62 3.80
C GLY A 95 -19.15 -10.51 5.31
N VAL A 96 -18.10 -10.61 6.14
CA VAL A 96 -18.17 -10.48 7.61
C VAL A 96 -18.72 -9.11 8.02
N ALA A 97 -18.34 -8.05 7.30
CA ALA A 97 -18.82 -6.70 7.58
C ALA A 97 -20.35 -6.58 7.45
N ALA A 98 -20.96 -7.27 6.47
CA ALA A 98 -22.42 -7.27 6.30
C ALA A 98 -23.13 -7.96 7.48
N ALA A 99 -22.59 -9.07 7.98
CA ALA A 99 -23.12 -9.77 9.14
C ALA A 99 -23.00 -8.96 10.44
N LEU A 100 -21.90 -8.22 10.61
CA LEU A 100 -21.69 -7.35 11.78
C LEU A 100 -22.60 -6.11 11.74
N LEU A 101 -22.75 -5.49 10.56
CA LEU A 101 -23.56 -4.28 10.39
C LEU A 101 -25.07 -4.54 10.37
N ALA A 102 -25.51 -5.81 10.30
CA ALA A 102 -26.90 -6.19 10.53
C ALA A 102 -27.31 -6.03 12.01
N ARG A 103 -26.34 -5.97 12.92
CA ARG A 103 -26.56 -5.65 14.34
C ARG A 103 -26.74 -4.13 14.48
N PRO A 104 -27.37 -3.65 15.57
CA PRO A 104 -27.55 -2.21 15.81
C PRO A 104 -26.22 -1.53 16.20
N ILE A 105 -25.29 -1.44 15.25
CA ILE A 105 -24.02 -0.71 15.32
C ILE A 105 -23.93 0.24 14.14
N SER A 106 -23.61 1.51 14.38
CA SER A 106 -23.43 2.45 13.27
C SER A 106 -22.11 2.19 12.54
N ARG A 107 -22.07 2.49 11.24
CA ARG A 107 -20.85 2.45 10.43
C ARG A 107 -19.71 3.28 11.04
N ALA A 108 -20.04 4.40 11.69
CA ALA A 108 -19.05 5.21 12.39
C ALA A 108 -18.50 4.53 13.64
N GLU A 109 -19.37 3.94 14.47
CA GLU A 109 -18.92 3.19 15.64
C GLU A 109 -18.02 2.01 15.27
N TYR A 110 -18.32 1.36 14.15
CA TYR A 110 -17.53 0.28 13.58
C TYR A 110 -16.13 0.75 13.13
N VAL A 111 -16.03 1.77 12.28
CA VAL A 111 -14.75 2.32 11.80
C VAL A 111 -13.91 2.87 12.95
N VAL A 112 -14.50 3.66 13.86
CA VAL A 112 -13.81 4.19 15.04
C VAL A 112 -13.36 3.06 15.96
N GLY A 113 -14.17 2.01 16.12
CA GLY A 113 -13.78 0.84 16.90
C GLY A 113 -12.57 0.10 16.30
N LYS A 114 -12.55 -0.08 14.97
CA LYS A 114 -11.38 -0.63 14.25
C LYS A 114 -10.15 0.23 14.47
N TRP A 115 -10.27 1.54 14.28
CA TRP A 115 -9.19 2.50 14.48
C TRP A 115 -8.64 2.44 15.91
N LEU A 116 -9.50 2.46 16.94
CA LEU A 116 -9.07 2.39 18.34
C LEU A 116 -8.32 1.09 18.67
N GLY A 117 -8.80 -0.06 18.18
CA GLY A 117 -8.12 -1.33 18.40
C GLY A 117 -6.75 -1.37 17.73
N LEU A 118 -6.66 -0.83 16.52
CA LEU A 118 -5.42 -0.74 15.76
C LEU A 118 -4.42 0.23 16.40
N VAL A 119 -4.86 1.41 16.86
CA VAL A 119 -4.04 2.37 17.60
C VAL A 119 -3.50 1.74 18.88
N ALA A 120 -4.32 0.96 19.60
CA ALA A 120 -3.86 0.24 20.79
C ALA A 120 -2.72 -0.76 20.47
N LEU A 121 -2.79 -1.46 19.33
CA LEU A 121 -1.71 -2.35 18.87
C LEU A 121 -0.44 -1.57 18.52
N VAL A 122 -0.56 -0.44 17.81
CA VAL A 122 0.57 0.44 17.45
C VAL A 122 1.24 1.00 18.70
N ILE A 123 0.46 1.47 19.68
CA ILE A 123 0.99 1.96 20.97
C ILE A 123 1.70 0.82 21.71
N ALA A 124 1.06 -0.34 21.86
CA ALA A 124 1.64 -1.47 22.59
C ALA A 124 2.94 -1.96 21.97
N TYR A 125 2.97 -2.15 20.64
CA TYR A 125 4.16 -2.57 19.92
C TYR A 125 5.24 -1.48 19.94
N GLY A 126 4.89 -0.21 19.71
CA GLY A 126 5.85 0.91 19.73
C GLY A 126 6.50 1.10 21.10
N LEU A 127 5.72 1.11 22.18
CA LEU A 127 6.24 1.20 23.55
C LEU A 127 7.09 -0.02 23.91
N GLY A 128 6.65 -1.23 23.54
CA GLY A 128 7.40 -2.45 23.81
C GLY A 128 8.74 -2.49 23.07
N ALA A 129 8.71 -2.34 21.75
CA ALA A 129 9.89 -2.49 20.90
C ALA A 129 10.93 -1.40 21.18
N ALA A 130 10.54 -0.12 21.10
CA ALA A 130 11.47 0.98 21.33
C ALA A 130 11.83 1.14 22.81
N GLY A 131 10.89 0.94 23.72
CA GLY A 131 11.14 1.04 25.17
C GLY A 131 12.11 -0.02 25.68
N VAL A 132 11.98 -1.28 25.22
CA VAL A 132 12.91 -2.35 25.58
C VAL A 132 14.30 -2.08 25.02
N GLU A 133 14.42 -1.61 23.78
CA GLU A 133 15.72 -1.25 23.20
C GLU A 133 16.39 -0.11 23.97
N LEU A 134 15.67 0.97 24.27
CA LEU A 134 16.18 2.09 25.07
C LEU A 134 16.67 1.64 26.45
N LEU A 135 15.90 0.78 27.12
CA LEU A 135 16.27 0.22 28.42
C LEU A 135 17.50 -0.68 28.30
N ALA A 136 17.54 -1.56 27.30
CA ALA A 136 18.64 -2.51 27.12
C ALA A 136 19.97 -1.80 26.81
N VAL A 137 19.93 -0.76 25.97
CA VAL A 137 21.09 0.11 25.71
C VAL A 137 21.54 0.79 27.00
N ASN A 138 20.62 1.36 27.78
CA ASN A 138 20.97 1.96 29.07
C ASN A 138 21.65 0.96 30.02
N VAL A 139 21.13 -0.26 30.12
CA VAL A 139 21.71 -1.30 31.00
C VAL A 139 23.12 -1.70 30.55
N VAL A 140 23.37 -1.78 29.24
CA VAL A 140 24.65 -2.28 28.71
C VAL A 140 25.75 -1.23 28.67
N ILE A 141 25.43 0.02 28.31
CA ILE A 141 26.44 1.07 28.13
C ILE A 141 26.21 2.32 28.99
N GLY A 142 25.14 2.37 29.79
CA GLY A 142 24.81 3.52 30.64
C GLY A 142 24.40 4.77 29.86
N TYR A 143 23.94 4.61 28.61
CA TYR A 143 23.49 5.72 27.77
C TYR A 143 21.97 5.88 27.81
N THR A 144 21.50 7.11 27.99
CA THR A 144 20.09 7.49 27.89
C THR A 144 20.01 8.73 27.01
N PRO A 145 19.14 8.76 25.98
CA PRO A 145 18.96 9.95 25.16
C PRO A 145 18.32 11.10 25.95
N PRO A 146 18.38 12.35 25.45
CA PRO A 146 17.86 13.51 26.18
C PRO A 146 16.34 13.47 26.44
N HIS A 147 15.55 13.08 25.44
CA HIS A 147 14.09 13.13 25.49
C HIS A 147 13.42 11.80 25.04
N PRO A 148 13.62 10.68 25.77
CA PRO A 148 13.15 9.36 25.35
C PRO A 148 11.63 9.26 25.22
N LEU A 149 10.87 9.96 26.07
CA LEU A 149 9.41 9.95 26.03
C LEU A 149 8.86 10.71 24.81
N GLU A 150 9.47 11.83 24.47
CA GLU A 150 9.09 12.61 23.28
C GLU A 150 9.38 11.82 22.00
N PHE A 151 10.51 11.11 21.94
CA PHE A 151 10.81 10.18 20.86
C PHE A 151 9.69 9.13 20.68
N LEU A 152 9.25 8.49 21.78
CA LEU A 152 8.16 7.50 21.73
C LEU A 152 6.86 8.12 21.22
N VAL A 153 6.51 9.34 21.65
CA VAL A 153 5.32 10.06 21.17
C VAL A 153 5.40 10.32 19.67
N PHE A 154 6.55 10.77 19.17
CA PHE A 154 6.75 11.06 17.75
C PHE A 154 6.66 9.80 16.88
N VAL A 155 7.36 8.73 17.26
CA VAL A 155 7.38 7.48 16.48
C VAL A 155 6.04 6.75 16.52
N ILE A 156 5.34 6.75 17.67
CA ILE A 156 3.98 6.23 17.75
C ILE A 156 3.02 7.09 16.92
N GLY A 157 3.17 8.42 16.95
CA GLY A 157 2.41 9.34 16.12
C GLY A 157 2.59 9.06 14.63
N GLU A 158 3.82 8.81 14.18
CA GLU A 158 4.15 8.42 12.81
C GLU A 158 3.37 7.15 12.39
N GLY A 159 3.41 6.12 13.24
CA GLY A 159 2.66 4.89 13.05
C GLY A 159 1.14 5.12 13.00
N ILE A 160 0.58 5.99 13.86
CA ILE A 160 -0.85 6.33 13.87
C ILE A 160 -1.27 7.08 12.60
N VAL A 161 -0.43 7.98 12.09
CA VAL A 161 -0.69 8.67 10.81
C VAL A 161 -0.85 7.67 9.68
N LEU A 162 0.12 6.75 9.52
CA LEU A 162 0.06 5.72 8.47
C LEU A 162 -1.07 4.72 8.67
N LEU A 163 -1.30 4.29 9.90
CA LEU A 163 -2.42 3.44 10.26
C LEU A 163 -3.75 4.06 9.81
N THR A 164 -3.95 5.34 10.13
CA THR A 164 -5.19 6.07 9.81
C THR A 164 -5.35 6.21 8.30
N PHE A 165 -4.26 6.48 7.59
CA PHE A 165 -4.25 6.54 6.14
C PHE A 165 -4.60 5.19 5.51
N ALA A 166 -3.96 4.11 5.94
CA ALA A 166 -4.22 2.77 5.44
C ALA A 166 -5.66 2.31 5.74
N LEU A 167 -6.20 2.66 6.92
CA LEU A 167 -7.60 2.40 7.26
C LEU A 167 -8.57 3.18 6.36
N LEU A 168 -8.26 4.44 6.04
CA LEU A 168 -9.02 5.23 5.06
C LEU A 168 -9.05 4.55 3.69
N LEU A 169 -7.91 4.07 3.19
CA LEU A 169 -7.86 3.34 1.92
C LEU A 169 -8.64 2.02 1.97
N SER A 170 -8.62 1.34 3.12
CA SER A 170 -9.34 0.08 3.37
C SER A 170 -10.87 0.19 3.19
N THR A 171 -11.44 1.40 3.17
CA THR A 171 -12.89 1.56 2.97
C THR A 171 -13.32 1.49 1.51
N ARG A 172 -12.39 1.61 0.56
CA ARG A 172 -12.67 1.68 -0.90
C ARG A 172 -11.77 0.79 -1.76
N MET A 173 -10.61 0.41 -1.25
CA MET A 173 -9.62 -0.37 -1.97
C MET A 173 -9.42 -1.72 -1.30
N SER A 174 -9.01 -2.73 -2.08
CA SER A 174 -8.60 -4.02 -1.51
C SER A 174 -7.45 -3.83 -0.53
N GLY A 175 -7.33 -4.73 0.44
CA GLY A 175 -6.30 -4.62 1.48
C GLY A 175 -4.88 -4.58 0.93
N MET A 176 -4.64 -5.28 -0.18
CA MET A 176 -3.35 -5.27 -0.86
C MET A 176 -3.03 -3.91 -1.51
N VAL A 177 -3.98 -3.36 -2.29
CA VAL A 177 -3.79 -2.09 -2.99
C VAL A 177 -3.62 -0.94 -1.98
N GLY A 178 -4.47 -0.88 -0.96
CA GLY A 178 -4.37 0.12 0.10
C GLY A 178 -3.04 0.05 0.85
N GLY A 179 -2.56 -1.17 1.13
CA GLY A 179 -1.27 -1.38 1.79
C GLY A 179 -0.08 -0.90 0.96
N VAL A 180 -0.05 -1.24 -0.33
CA VAL A 180 1.02 -0.81 -1.25
C VAL A 180 1.06 0.71 -1.39
N ILE A 181 -0.11 1.36 -1.57
CA ILE A 181 -0.19 2.82 -1.69
C ILE A 181 0.35 3.51 -0.43
N ALA A 182 -0.09 3.07 0.76
CA ALA A 182 0.35 3.65 2.02
C ALA A 182 1.87 3.47 2.25
N ALA A 183 2.41 2.28 1.95
CA ALA A 183 3.84 2.01 2.09
C ALA A 183 4.70 2.83 1.11
N ILE A 184 4.29 2.97 -0.15
CA ILE A 184 5.01 3.78 -1.15
C ILE A 184 4.95 5.26 -0.76
N LEU A 185 3.78 5.77 -0.36
CA LEU A 185 3.65 7.18 0.06
C LEU A 185 4.46 7.49 1.32
N PHE A 186 4.58 6.53 2.25
CA PHE A 186 5.49 6.65 3.39
C PHE A 186 6.94 6.87 2.94
N GLY A 187 7.43 6.04 2.01
CA GLY A 187 8.76 6.19 1.42
C GLY A 187 8.94 7.51 0.66
N ILE A 188 7.93 7.94 -0.11
CA ILE A 188 7.94 9.22 -0.82
C ILE A 188 8.01 10.40 0.16
N ALA A 189 7.26 10.35 1.27
CA ALA A 189 7.29 11.39 2.30
C ALA A 189 8.67 11.50 2.94
N TRP A 190 9.30 10.37 3.28
CA TRP A 190 10.67 10.34 3.81
C TRP A 190 11.70 10.89 2.79
N MET A 191 11.60 10.49 1.52
CA MET A 191 12.42 11.05 0.44
C MET A 191 12.21 12.56 0.28
N GLY A 192 10.97 13.03 0.40
CA GLY A 192 10.64 14.46 0.42
C GLY A 192 11.34 15.21 1.55
N GLY A 193 11.46 14.58 2.71
CA GLY A 193 12.26 15.05 3.83
C GLY A 193 13.73 15.21 3.51
N ILE A 194 14.35 14.23 2.86
CA ILE A 194 15.76 14.29 2.40
C ILE A 194 15.95 15.41 1.40
N ILE A 195 15.07 15.47 0.39
CA ILE A 195 15.09 16.51 -0.64
C ILE A 195 14.98 17.90 -0.02
N SER A 196 14.10 18.08 0.97
CA SER A 196 14.00 19.32 1.77
C SER A 196 15.33 19.69 2.43
N GLY A 197 16.01 18.72 3.04
CA GLY A 197 17.32 18.91 3.67
C GLY A 197 18.41 19.32 2.67
N VAL A 198 18.43 18.70 1.50
CA VAL A 198 19.32 19.10 0.39
C VAL A 198 19.01 20.52 -0.10
N GLY A 199 17.73 20.88 -0.20
CA GLY A 199 17.30 22.23 -0.53
C GLY A 199 17.81 23.26 0.47
N ALA A 200 17.74 22.95 1.77
CA ALA A 200 18.30 23.79 2.83
C ALA A 200 19.82 23.93 2.70
N ALA A 201 20.52 22.82 2.48
CA ALA A 201 21.98 22.80 2.32
C ALA A 201 22.47 23.63 1.11
N LEU A 202 21.70 23.63 0.02
CA LEU A 202 22.02 24.35 -1.21
C LEU A 202 21.44 25.78 -1.27
N GLY A 203 20.67 26.21 -0.27
CA GLY A 203 19.99 27.51 -0.29
C GLY A 203 18.93 27.62 -1.40
N ASN A 204 18.28 26.51 -1.77
CA ASN A 204 17.30 26.46 -2.86
C ASN A 204 15.86 26.41 -2.34
N GLU A 205 15.15 27.55 -2.43
CA GLU A 205 13.77 27.68 -1.96
C GLU A 205 12.77 26.76 -2.67
N THR A 206 12.95 26.52 -3.96
CA THR A 206 12.04 25.66 -4.74
C THR A 206 12.08 24.23 -4.20
N ILE A 207 13.29 23.72 -3.94
CA ILE A 207 13.49 22.38 -3.37
C ILE A 207 12.96 22.31 -1.93
N LEU A 208 13.14 23.38 -1.14
CA LEU A 208 12.56 23.49 0.20
C LEU A 208 11.02 23.35 0.18
N ARG A 209 10.35 24.00 -0.78
CA ARG A 209 8.89 23.95 -0.94
C ARG A 209 8.37 22.55 -1.28
N VAL A 210 9.12 21.75 -2.04
CA VAL A 210 8.78 20.33 -2.29
C VAL A 210 8.72 19.56 -0.97
N GLY A 211 9.71 19.76 -0.12
CA GLY A 211 9.75 19.20 1.24
C GLY A 211 8.53 19.60 2.08
N THR A 212 8.19 20.89 2.08
CA THR A 212 7.00 21.40 2.79
C THR A 212 5.71 20.74 2.28
N ALA A 213 5.54 20.60 0.96
CA ALA A 213 4.38 19.96 0.38
C ALA A 213 4.24 18.49 0.83
N THR A 214 5.34 17.72 0.82
CA THR A 214 5.31 16.32 1.26
C THR A 214 4.91 16.18 2.74
N LYS A 215 5.45 17.02 3.62
CA LYS A 215 5.11 17.05 5.05
C LYS A 215 3.68 17.50 5.35
N LEU A 216 3.07 18.29 4.46
CA LEU A 216 1.66 18.66 4.55
C LEU A 216 0.76 17.52 4.08
N ILE A 217 1.11 16.84 2.99
CA ILE A 217 0.32 15.73 2.44
C ILE A 217 0.32 14.53 3.37
N LEU A 218 1.48 14.14 3.90
CA LEU A 218 1.64 13.02 4.81
C LEU A 218 2.67 13.39 5.89
N PRO A 219 2.24 13.68 7.13
CA PRO A 219 3.11 14.29 8.14
C PRO A 219 4.09 13.30 8.83
N THR A 220 4.44 12.18 8.18
CA THR A 220 5.30 11.15 8.79
C THR A 220 6.77 11.59 8.90
N ASP A 221 7.33 12.23 7.87
CA ASP A 221 8.74 12.69 7.90
C ASP A 221 9.01 13.72 9.00
N GLY A 222 8.09 14.67 9.21
CA GLY A 222 8.28 15.67 10.25
C GLY A 222 8.15 15.08 11.66
N LEU A 223 7.32 14.06 11.85
CA LEU A 223 7.26 13.31 13.10
C LEU A 223 8.55 12.51 13.33
N TRP A 224 9.07 11.82 12.32
CA TRP A 224 10.37 11.15 12.39
C TRP A 224 11.49 12.12 12.80
N ARG A 225 11.55 13.30 12.16
CA ARG A 225 12.54 14.35 12.50
C ARG A 225 12.39 14.88 13.92
N GLY A 226 11.16 14.90 14.46
CA GLY A 226 10.91 15.15 15.88
C GLY A 226 11.53 14.07 16.76
N GLY A 227 11.38 12.81 16.38
CA GLY A 227 12.04 11.68 17.04
C GLY A 227 13.57 11.80 17.02
N VAL A 228 14.16 12.12 15.87
CA VAL A 228 15.62 12.33 15.75
C VAL A 228 16.09 13.42 16.71
N TRP A 229 15.43 14.59 16.69
CA TRP A 229 15.77 15.69 17.58
C TRP A 229 15.68 15.29 19.06
N SER A 230 14.64 14.54 19.45
CA SER A 230 14.47 14.06 20.82
C SER A 230 15.58 13.11 21.30
N LEU A 231 16.25 12.41 20.38
CA LEU A 231 17.36 11.50 20.70
C LEU A 231 18.74 12.18 20.67
N GLU A 232 18.86 13.34 20.03
CA GLU A 232 20.14 13.98 19.72
C GLU A 232 20.70 14.78 20.91
N PRO A 233 21.92 14.48 21.40
CA PRO A 233 22.55 15.25 22.48
C PRO A 233 22.82 16.70 22.07
N SER A 234 22.64 17.63 23.02
CA SER A 234 22.88 19.07 22.81
C SER A 234 24.29 19.39 22.32
N LEU A 235 25.29 18.62 22.76
CA LEU A 235 26.68 18.73 22.27
C LEU A 235 26.79 18.41 20.78
N VAL A 236 26.10 17.36 20.30
CA VAL A 236 26.11 16.97 18.90
C VAL A 236 25.37 18.00 18.04
N ILE A 237 24.23 18.53 18.53
CA ILE A 237 23.51 19.63 17.87
C ILE A 237 24.41 20.87 17.76
N ALA A 238 25.08 21.26 18.85
CA ALA A 238 25.96 22.43 18.86
C ALA A 238 27.15 22.26 17.90
N ALA A 239 27.78 21.09 17.88
CA ALA A 239 28.87 20.78 16.96
C ALA A 239 28.41 20.81 15.50
N ASN A 240 27.28 20.19 15.19
CA ASN A 240 26.74 20.15 13.83
C ASN A 240 26.31 21.53 13.30
N ARG A 241 25.78 22.41 14.17
CA ARG A 241 25.45 23.79 13.78
C ARG A 241 26.67 24.59 13.30
N GLN A 242 27.87 24.26 13.78
CA GLN A 242 29.12 24.92 13.35
C GLN A 242 29.57 24.49 11.94
N LEU A 243 29.12 23.33 11.46
CA LEU A 243 29.44 22.82 10.12
C LEU A 243 28.63 23.50 9.00
N GLY A 244 27.69 24.38 9.36
CA GLY A 244 26.91 25.18 8.42
C GLY A 244 25.72 24.43 7.78
N PRO A 245 25.13 24.98 6.71
CA PRO A 245 23.88 24.49 6.12
C PRO A 245 23.94 23.06 5.58
N ALA A 246 25.13 22.57 5.22
CA ALA A 246 25.31 21.25 4.62
C ALA A 246 24.77 20.10 5.48
N VAL A 247 24.79 20.25 6.81
CA VAL A 247 24.28 19.23 7.74
C VAL A 247 22.78 18.99 7.60
N ALA A 248 22.02 19.98 7.13
CA ALA A 248 20.58 19.84 6.94
C ALA A 248 20.20 18.72 5.96
N ALA A 249 21.13 18.31 5.07
CA ALA A 249 20.95 17.20 4.14
C ALA A 249 21.04 15.81 4.81
N ASN A 250 21.50 15.70 6.06
CA ASN A 250 21.59 14.43 6.77
C ASN A 250 20.18 13.96 7.23
N PRO A 251 19.66 12.82 6.75
CA PRO A 251 18.34 12.30 7.17
C PRO A 251 18.26 11.85 8.63
N PHE A 252 19.40 11.64 9.27
CA PHE A 252 19.52 11.18 10.65
C PHE A 252 19.92 12.29 11.61
N PHE A 253 19.79 13.55 11.19
CA PHE A 253 20.04 14.71 12.03
C PHE A 253 18.86 15.69 11.97
N ALA A 254 18.50 16.23 13.12
CA ALA A 254 17.51 17.29 13.26
C ALA A 254 17.97 18.29 14.32
N ALA A 255 18.27 19.52 13.90
CA ALA A 255 18.78 20.56 14.79
C ALA A 255 17.70 21.14 15.70
N ASP A 256 16.45 21.10 15.26
CA ASP A 256 15.33 21.79 15.89
C ASP A 256 14.13 20.86 16.02
N ALA A 257 13.39 21.03 17.13
CA ALA A 257 12.12 20.35 17.33
C ALA A 257 11.09 20.78 16.27
N PRO A 258 10.14 19.90 15.89
CA PRO A 258 9.03 20.28 15.04
C PRO A 258 8.24 21.44 15.69
N PRO A 259 7.93 22.50 14.93
CA PRO A 259 7.23 23.64 15.49
C PRO A 259 5.81 23.23 15.93
N ALA A 260 5.29 23.83 17.01
CA ALA A 260 3.98 23.47 17.56
C ALA A 260 2.82 23.49 16.52
N PRO A 261 2.77 24.44 15.55
CA PRO A 261 1.79 24.38 14.46
C PRO A 261 1.85 23.11 13.62
N TYR A 262 3.03 22.52 13.43
CA TYR A 262 3.19 21.26 12.70
C TYR A 262 2.63 20.06 13.48
N ILE A 263 2.84 20.04 14.80
CA ILE A 263 2.26 19.00 15.67
C ILE A 263 0.73 19.10 15.65
N ALA A 264 0.19 20.32 15.75
CA ALA A 264 -1.24 20.56 15.62
C ALA A 264 -1.78 20.13 14.25
N TRP A 265 -1.03 20.39 13.17
CA TRP A 265 -1.35 19.89 11.83
C TRP A 265 -1.39 18.36 11.76
N ALA A 266 -0.40 17.66 12.33
CA ALA A 266 -0.38 16.19 12.34
C ALA A 266 -1.61 15.60 13.06
N VAL A 267 -2.02 16.19 14.18
CA VAL A 267 -3.24 15.81 14.90
C VAL A 267 -4.49 16.09 14.06
N ALA A 268 -4.59 17.29 13.49
CA ALA A 268 -5.71 17.67 12.62
C ALA A 268 -5.80 16.75 11.39
N TRP A 269 -4.67 16.35 10.83
CA TRP A 269 -4.57 15.42 9.71
C TRP A 269 -5.14 14.05 10.08
N VAL A 270 -4.78 13.49 11.25
CA VAL A 270 -5.33 12.21 11.74
C VAL A 270 -6.84 12.30 11.92
N VAL A 271 -7.34 13.37 12.54
CA VAL A 271 -8.78 13.57 12.73
C VAL A 271 -9.50 13.69 11.38
N ALA A 272 -8.95 14.45 10.43
CA ALA A 272 -9.51 14.61 9.10
C ALA A 272 -9.53 13.28 8.32
N ALA A 273 -8.43 12.54 8.33
CA ALA A 273 -8.33 11.23 7.67
C ALA A 273 -9.31 10.20 8.27
N LEU A 274 -9.46 10.18 9.60
CA LEU A 274 -10.44 9.31 10.26
C LEU A 274 -11.88 9.73 9.93
N ALA A 275 -12.17 11.03 9.91
CA ALA A 275 -13.48 11.55 9.50
C ALA A 275 -13.79 11.18 8.04
N LEU A 276 -12.80 11.29 7.14
CA LEU A 276 -12.91 10.85 5.75
C LEU A 276 -13.11 9.34 5.67
N ALA A 277 -12.49 8.53 6.52
CA ALA A 277 -12.69 7.08 6.52
C ALA A 277 -14.13 6.74 6.92
N VAL A 278 -14.65 7.39 7.97
CA VAL A 278 -16.04 7.25 8.40
C VAL A 278 -17.01 7.69 7.30
N TRP A 279 -16.78 8.85 6.68
CA TRP A 279 -17.61 9.35 5.58
C TRP A 279 -17.57 8.41 4.38
N SER A 280 -16.36 8.01 3.96
CA SER A 280 -16.13 7.11 2.83
C SER A 280 -16.83 5.77 3.02
N PHE A 281 -16.76 5.18 4.22
CA PHE A 281 -17.41 3.91 4.55
C PHE A 281 -18.94 4.03 4.66
N ARG A 282 -19.47 5.19 5.09
CA ARG A 282 -20.92 5.47 5.06
C ARG A 282 -21.45 5.51 3.63
N SER A 283 -20.69 6.15 2.74
CA SER A 283 -21.03 6.33 1.33
C SER A 283 -20.71 5.10 0.46
N ALA A 284 -20.05 4.06 1.00
CA ALA A 284 -19.65 2.87 0.25
C ALA A 284 -20.81 1.95 -0.20
N ASN A 285 -22.06 2.39 -0.09
CA ASN A 285 -23.20 1.80 -0.81
C ASN A 285 -23.17 2.22 -2.31
N ASP A 286 -22.00 2.20 -2.94
CA ASP A 286 -21.79 2.68 -4.32
C ASP A 286 -22.16 1.61 -5.34
N HIS A 287 -23.42 1.19 -5.30
CA HIS A 287 -24.13 0.63 -6.45
C HIS A 287 -23.81 1.40 -7.75
N ASN A 288 -23.64 2.71 -7.65
CA ASN A 288 -23.31 3.57 -8.79
C ASN A 288 -21.91 3.32 -9.37
N ALA A 289 -20.88 3.15 -8.54
CA ALA A 289 -19.52 2.90 -9.03
C ALA A 289 -19.39 1.49 -9.62
N ALA A 290 -19.98 0.50 -8.96
CA ALA A 290 -20.06 -0.87 -9.48
C ALA A 290 -20.86 -0.91 -10.79
N ALA A 291 -21.96 -0.15 -10.87
CA ALA A 291 -22.74 0.00 -12.09
C ALA A 291 -21.96 0.67 -13.23
N VAL A 292 -21.17 1.70 -12.94
CA VAL A 292 -20.31 2.34 -13.95
C VAL A 292 -19.24 1.37 -14.46
N ALA A 293 -18.58 0.62 -13.57
CA ALA A 293 -17.60 -0.39 -13.98
C ALA A 293 -18.25 -1.47 -14.87
N ALA A 294 -19.43 -1.96 -14.47
CA ALA A 294 -20.20 -2.93 -15.25
C ALA A 294 -20.68 -2.35 -16.60
N ALA A 295 -21.08 -1.07 -16.63
CA ALA A 295 -21.43 -0.38 -17.87
C ALA A 295 -20.22 -0.18 -18.80
N LEU A 296 -19.03 0.06 -18.26
CA LEU A 296 -17.79 0.12 -19.04
C LEU A 296 -17.42 -1.25 -19.60
N LEU A 297 -17.61 -2.33 -18.83
CA LEU A 297 -17.49 -3.69 -19.35
C LEU A 297 -18.48 -3.94 -20.50
N ALA A 298 -19.72 -3.46 -20.36
CA ALA A 298 -20.73 -3.54 -21.41
C ALA A 298 -20.30 -2.83 -22.69
N GLY A 299 -19.87 -1.57 -22.57
CA GLY A 299 -19.36 -0.77 -23.68
C GLY A 299 -18.10 -1.37 -24.31
N GLY A 300 -17.21 -1.94 -23.50
CA GLY A 300 -16.02 -2.65 -23.95
C GLY A 300 -16.36 -3.91 -24.76
N GLY A 301 -17.30 -4.73 -24.27
CA GLY A 301 -17.79 -5.90 -24.98
C GLY A 301 -18.41 -5.58 -26.33
N LEU A 302 -19.27 -4.55 -26.39
CA LEU A 302 -19.86 -4.07 -27.65
C LEU A 302 -18.79 -3.55 -28.62
N SER A 303 -17.85 -2.75 -28.13
CA SER A 303 -16.76 -2.21 -28.95
C SER A 303 -15.85 -3.32 -29.47
N ALA A 304 -15.62 -4.36 -28.66
CA ALA A 304 -14.84 -5.53 -29.06
C ALA A 304 -15.48 -6.25 -30.25
N THR A 305 -16.81 -6.35 -30.35
CA THR A 305 -17.48 -7.00 -31.50
C THR A 305 -17.10 -6.36 -32.84
N ILE A 306 -16.91 -5.04 -32.89
CA ILE A 306 -16.49 -4.33 -34.09
C ILE A 306 -15.01 -4.59 -34.36
N ALA A 307 -14.19 -4.48 -33.32
CA ALA A 307 -12.74 -4.63 -33.44
C ALA A 307 -12.31 -6.05 -33.84
N VAL A 308 -12.96 -7.08 -33.33
CA VAL A 308 -12.68 -8.49 -33.68
C VAL A 308 -13.08 -8.80 -35.11
N VAL A 309 -14.21 -8.27 -35.60
CA VAL A 309 -14.63 -8.44 -37.00
C VAL A 309 -13.62 -7.79 -37.94
N ALA A 310 -13.15 -6.57 -37.61
CA ALA A 310 -12.14 -5.87 -38.39
C ALA A 310 -10.79 -6.61 -38.39
N ALA A 311 -10.35 -7.11 -37.23
CA ALA A 311 -9.12 -7.88 -37.10
C ALA A 311 -9.21 -9.22 -37.85
N ALA A 312 -10.31 -9.96 -37.72
CA ALA A 312 -10.56 -11.22 -38.43
C ALA A 312 -10.63 -11.02 -39.95
N ALA A 313 -11.22 -9.91 -40.42
CA ALA A 313 -11.26 -9.57 -41.83
C ALA A 313 -9.86 -9.30 -42.41
N ARG A 314 -8.94 -8.72 -41.64
CA ARG A 314 -7.54 -8.55 -42.05
C ARG A 314 -6.78 -9.87 -42.13
N ILE A 315 -7.00 -10.78 -41.17
CA ILE A 315 -6.41 -12.12 -41.21
C ILE A 315 -6.89 -12.89 -42.45
N GLY A 316 -8.19 -12.87 -42.73
CA GLY A 316 -8.74 -13.59 -43.89
C GLY A 316 -8.62 -15.12 -43.77
N GLY A 317 -8.72 -15.80 -44.91
CA GLY A 317 -8.59 -17.26 -45.00
C GLY A 317 -9.59 -18.05 -44.16
N ASP A 318 -9.25 -19.32 -43.88
CA ASP A 318 -10.09 -20.27 -43.15
C ASP A 318 -10.31 -19.84 -41.69
N ALA A 319 -9.32 -19.16 -41.10
CA ALA A 319 -9.39 -18.68 -39.72
C ALA A 319 -10.38 -17.52 -39.53
N ARG A 320 -10.72 -16.77 -40.59
CA ARG A 320 -11.62 -15.60 -40.49
C ARG A 320 -12.97 -15.95 -39.90
N LEU A 321 -13.58 -17.06 -40.33
CA LEU A 321 -14.91 -17.44 -39.85
C LEU A 321 -14.87 -17.72 -38.35
N TRP A 322 -13.91 -18.52 -37.91
CA TRP A 322 -13.73 -18.85 -36.50
C TRP A 322 -13.45 -17.61 -35.65
N LEU A 323 -12.50 -16.77 -36.06
CA LEU A 323 -12.17 -15.52 -35.37
C LEU A 323 -13.36 -14.56 -35.31
N THR A 324 -14.16 -14.48 -36.37
CA THR A 324 -15.35 -13.62 -36.38
C THR A 324 -16.42 -14.15 -35.44
N THR A 325 -16.77 -15.44 -35.53
CA THR A 325 -17.84 -16.04 -34.73
C THR A 325 -17.50 -16.06 -33.25
N VAL A 326 -16.31 -16.54 -32.87
CA VAL A 326 -15.87 -16.55 -31.47
C VAL A 326 -15.70 -15.13 -30.95
N GLY A 327 -15.15 -14.24 -31.78
CA GLY A 327 -14.93 -12.84 -31.45
C GLY A 327 -16.23 -12.12 -31.09
N VAL A 328 -17.22 -12.18 -31.98
CA VAL A 328 -18.53 -11.58 -31.76
C VAL A 328 -19.24 -12.25 -30.58
N GLY A 329 -19.16 -13.57 -30.48
CA GLY A 329 -19.74 -14.34 -29.38
C GLY A 329 -19.24 -13.88 -28.01
N TYR A 330 -17.92 -13.83 -27.81
CA TYR A 330 -17.37 -13.38 -26.52
C TYR A 330 -17.67 -11.91 -26.25
N GLY A 331 -17.65 -11.05 -27.27
CA GLY A 331 -17.93 -9.62 -27.14
C GLY A 331 -19.36 -9.35 -26.68
N LEU A 332 -20.35 -10.02 -27.28
CA LEU A 332 -21.76 -9.92 -26.90
C LEU A 332 -22.04 -10.53 -25.52
N LEU A 333 -21.43 -11.67 -25.19
CA LEU A 333 -21.59 -12.29 -23.87
C LEU A 333 -20.97 -11.42 -22.75
N SER A 334 -19.80 -10.80 -23.02
CA SER A 334 -19.18 -9.83 -22.11
C SER A 334 -20.04 -8.58 -21.96
N ALA A 335 -20.67 -8.13 -23.05
CA ALA A 335 -21.59 -7.00 -23.03
C ALA A 335 -22.84 -7.29 -22.20
N ALA A 336 -23.47 -8.44 -22.42
CA ALA A 336 -24.63 -8.89 -21.67
C ALA A 336 -24.33 -9.03 -20.17
N HIS A 337 -23.15 -9.53 -19.81
CA HIS A 337 -22.67 -9.57 -18.44
C HIS A 337 -22.60 -8.16 -17.84
N GLY A 338 -21.92 -7.23 -18.50
CA GLY A 338 -21.79 -5.85 -18.03
C GLY A 338 -23.13 -5.14 -17.85
N VAL A 339 -24.08 -5.33 -18.77
CA VAL A 339 -25.43 -4.74 -18.66
C VAL A 339 -26.19 -5.32 -17.48
N THR A 340 -26.17 -6.64 -17.32
CA THR A 340 -26.88 -7.33 -16.23
C THR A 340 -26.36 -6.87 -14.86
N ASP A 341 -25.04 -6.81 -14.71
CA ASP A 341 -24.40 -6.37 -13.48
C ASP A 341 -24.63 -4.87 -13.25
N ALA A 342 -24.65 -4.03 -14.29
CA ALA A 342 -24.94 -2.61 -14.15
C ALA A 342 -26.37 -2.36 -13.65
N ILE A 343 -27.35 -3.04 -14.24
CA ILE A 343 -28.76 -2.93 -13.84
C ILE A 343 -28.93 -3.43 -12.40
N ALA A 344 -28.37 -4.59 -12.08
CA ALA A 344 -28.47 -5.16 -10.74
C ALA A 344 -27.85 -4.23 -9.68
N ASN A 345 -26.69 -3.65 -9.98
CA ASN A 345 -26.06 -2.69 -9.11
C ASN A 345 -26.96 -1.45 -8.94
N VAL A 346 -27.40 -0.77 -10.01
CA VAL A 346 -28.29 0.42 -9.91
C VAL A 346 -29.58 0.13 -9.13
N GLN A 347 -30.16 -1.06 -9.32
CA GLN A 347 -31.42 -1.45 -8.69
C GLN A 347 -31.25 -2.06 -7.29
N GLY A 348 -30.01 -2.22 -6.80
CA GLY A 348 -29.73 -2.86 -5.51
C GLY A 348 -30.16 -4.33 -5.45
N LEU A 349 -30.19 -5.01 -6.60
CA LEU A 349 -30.57 -6.42 -6.68
C LEU A 349 -29.39 -7.29 -6.26
N ALA A 350 -29.62 -8.15 -5.27
CA ALA A 350 -28.68 -9.20 -4.92
C ALA A 350 -28.71 -10.30 -5.99
N LEU A 351 -27.83 -10.20 -6.99
CA LEU A 351 -27.55 -11.33 -7.85
C LEU A 351 -26.80 -12.39 -7.04
N PRO A 352 -27.10 -13.70 -7.21
CA PRO A 352 -26.34 -14.77 -6.59
C PRO A 352 -24.84 -14.56 -6.85
N ALA A 353 -24.02 -14.75 -5.80
CA ALA A 353 -22.57 -14.70 -5.93
C ALA A 353 -22.16 -15.56 -7.13
N ILE A 354 -21.46 -14.94 -8.07
CA ILE A 354 -21.01 -15.53 -9.33
C ILE A 354 -20.31 -16.83 -8.98
N SER A 355 -20.90 -17.96 -9.39
CA SER A 355 -20.23 -19.25 -9.31
C SER A 355 -18.91 -19.13 -10.07
N GLN A 356 -17.82 -19.69 -9.56
CA GLN A 356 -16.55 -19.73 -10.29
C GLN A 356 -16.63 -20.52 -11.62
N THR A 357 -17.78 -21.13 -11.91
CA THR A 357 -18.17 -21.77 -13.17
C THR A 357 -19.17 -20.98 -14.02
N ASP A 358 -19.41 -19.70 -13.72
CA ASP A 358 -20.39 -18.87 -14.42
C ASP A 358 -20.01 -18.68 -15.91
N PRO A 359 -20.95 -18.88 -16.87
CA PRO A 359 -20.73 -18.60 -18.29
C PRO A 359 -20.23 -17.17 -18.58
N ARG A 360 -20.48 -16.21 -17.67
CA ARG A 360 -19.98 -14.83 -17.75
C ARG A 360 -18.45 -14.73 -17.67
N GLY A 361 -17.83 -15.47 -16.75
CA GLY A 361 -16.36 -15.52 -16.60
C GLY A 361 -15.68 -16.28 -17.75
N LEU A 362 -16.35 -17.31 -18.27
CA LEU A 362 -15.91 -18.01 -19.47
C LEU A 362 -15.87 -17.09 -20.69
N ALA A 363 -16.88 -16.22 -20.86
CA ALA A 363 -16.89 -15.28 -21.98
C ALA A 363 -15.82 -14.18 -21.88
N THR A 364 -15.70 -13.56 -20.70
CA THR A 364 -14.81 -12.39 -20.50
C THR A 364 -13.33 -12.75 -20.49
N PHE A 365 -12.97 -13.92 -19.98
CA PHE A 365 -11.57 -14.34 -19.87
C PHE A 365 -11.24 -15.56 -20.74
N GLY A 366 -12.07 -16.60 -20.70
CA GLY A 366 -11.82 -17.84 -21.43
C GLY A 366 -11.88 -17.68 -22.95
N LEU A 367 -13.04 -17.28 -23.49
CA LEU A 367 -13.26 -17.10 -24.93
C LEU A 367 -12.48 -15.91 -25.48
N ALA A 368 -12.41 -14.80 -24.74
CA ALA A 368 -11.57 -13.66 -25.12
C ALA A 368 -10.09 -14.06 -25.20
N GLY A 369 -9.60 -14.84 -24.22
CA GLY A 369 -8.24 -15.36 -24.21
C GLY A 369 -7.96 -16.32 -25.35
N LEU A 370 -8.88 -17.28 -25.60
CA LEU A 370 -8.78 -18.21 -26.72
C LEU A 370 -8.77 -17.49 -28.07
N TRP A 371 -9.61 -16.46 -28.23
CA TRP A 371 -9.64 -15.63 -29.43
C TRP A 371 -8.31 -14.90 -29.65
N ALA A 372 -7.79 -14.23 -28.62
CA ALA A 372 -6.52 -13.50 -28.67
C ALA A 372 -5.34 -14.44 -28.96
N PHE A 373 -5.34 -15.62 -28.35
CA PHE A 373 -4.35 -16.66 -28.62
C PHE A 373 -4.39 -17.13 -30.08
N THR A 374 -5.60 -17.40 -30.60
CA THR A 374 -5.79 -17.89 -31.98
C THR A 374 -5.34 -16.85 -33.01
N ILE A 375 -5.76 -15.58 -32.88
CA ILE A 375 -5.30 -14.53 -33.81
C ILE A 375 -3.78 -14.33 -33.73
N GLY A 376 -3.20 -14.47 -32.54
CA GLY A 376 -1.76 -14.42 -32.35
C GLY A 376 -1.03 -15.54 -33.09
N LEU A 377 -1.53 -16.77 -33.03
CA LEU A 377 -0.97 -17.90 -33.77
C LEU A 377 -1.07 -17.70 -35.29
N GLU A 378 -2.19 -17.20 -35.80
CA GLU A 378 -2.37 -16.90 -37.24
C GLU A 378 -1.33 -15.88 -37.74
N ILE A 379 -1.10 -14.81 -36.97
CA ILE A 379 -0.07 -13.80 -37.30
C ILE A 379 1.34 -14.43 -37.32
N ARG A 380 1.59 -15.39 -36.42
CA ARG A 380 2.90 -16.03 -36.27
C ARG A 380 3.13 -17.21 -37.22
N SER A 381 2.07 -17.80 -37.77
CA SER A 381 2.13 -18.94 -38.71
C SER A 381 2.44 -18.52 -40.15
N GLY A 382 2.59 -17.23 -40.43
CA GLY A 382 2.97 -16.70 -41.74
C GLY A 382 2.01 -15.67 -42.32
N ASN A 383 0.92 -15.34 -41.62
CA ASN A 383 0.00 -14.28 -42.05
C ASN A 383 0.59 -12.89 -41.76
N THR A 384 1.02 -12.20 -42.82
CA THR A 384 1.67 -10.88 -42.73
C THR A 384 0.69 -9.71 -42.73
N ALA A 385 -0.63 -9.97 -42.68
CA ALA A 385 -1.65 -8.91 -42.68
C ALA A 385 -1.61 -8.02 -41.43
N LEU A 386 -1.02 -8.51 -40.33
CA LEU A 386 -0.79 -7.75 -39.10
C LEU A 386 0.67 -7.90 -38.64
N PRO A 387 1.22 -6.93 -37.87
CA PRO A 387 2.62 -6.96 -37.44
C PRO A 387 2.97 -8.21 -36.62
N GLY A 388 4.12 -8.83 -36.91
CA GLY A 388 4.55 -10.04 -36.19
C GLY A 388 4.69 -9.87 -34.66
N GLY A 389 5.09 -8.67 -34.20
CA GLY A 389 5.15 -8.36 -32.77
C GLY A 389 3.78 -8.27 -32.10
N LEU A 390 2.74 -7.87 -32.85
CA LEU A 390 1.36 -7.90 -32.38
C LEU A 390 0.89 -9.34 -32.14
N GLY A 391 1.34 -10.29 -32.97
CA GLY A 391 1.06 -11.71 -32.79
C GLY A 391 1.59 -12.28 -31.48
N TRP A 392 2.83 -11.94 -31.09
CA TRP A 392 3.37 -12.34 -29.79
C TRP A 392 2.61 -11.74 -28.61
N LEU A 393 2.30 -10.44 -28.69
CA LEU A 393 1.51 -9.77 -27.67
C LEU A 393 0.11 -10.40 -27.52
N ALA A 394 -0.51 -10.80 -28.64
CA ALA A 394 -1.80 -11.48 -28.65
C ALA A 394 -1.73 -12.87 -27.99
N ILE A 395 -0.68 -13.65 -28.29
CA ILE A 395 -0.43 -14.96 -27.65
C ILE A 395 -0.28 -14.80 -26.13
N VAL A 396 0.58 -13.89 -25.69
CA VAL A 396 0.85 -13.68 -24.26
C VAL A 396 -0.41 -13.18 -23.53
N SER A 397 -1.13 -12.22 -24.13
CA SER A 397 -2.40 -11.72 -23.58
C SER A 397 -3.47 -12.82 -23.51
N GLY A 398 -3.55 -13.67 -24.55
CA GLY A 398 -4.48 -14.79 -24.61
C GLY A 398 -4.22 -15.83 -23.54
N LEU A 399 -2.95 -16.23 -23.38
CA LEU A 399 -2.54 -17.16 -22.33
C LEU A 399 -2.81 -16.60 -20.93
N ASP A 400 -2.48 -15.33 -20.68
CA ASP A 400 -2.72 -14.68 -19.39
C ASP A 400 -4.22 -14.67 -19.04
N LEU A 401 -5.09 -14.34 -20.00
CA LEU A 401 -6.55 -14.38 -19.82
C LEU A 401 -7.07 -15.82 -19.56
N MET A 402 -6.53 -16.82 -20.26
CA MET A 402 -6.88 -18.22 -20.03
C MET A 402 -6.43 -18.70 -18.64
N VAL A 403 -5.24 -18.28 -18.19
CA VAL A 403 -4.75 -18.56 -16.84
C VAL A 403 -5.60 -17.83 -15.79
N LEU A 404 -5.97 -16.57 -16.02
CA LEU A 404 -6.88 -15.82 -15.15
C LEU A 404 -8.22 -16.54 -15.00
N PHE A 405 -8.79 -17.04 -16.10
CA PHE A 405 -9.99 -17.85 -16.06
C PHE A 405 -9.80 -19.10 -15.21
N ALA A 406 -8.78 -19.92 -15.49
CA ALA A 406 -8.50 -21.14 -14.76
C ALA A 406 -8.22 -20.88 -13.27
N ALA A 407 -7.49 -19.81 -12.94
CA ALA A 407 -7.21 -19.38 -11.58
C ALA A 407 -8.48 -18.99 -10.83
N THR A 408 -9.41 -18.31 -11.52
CA THR A 408 -10.71 -17.93 -10.97
C THR A 408 -11.56 -19.17 -10.68
N VAL A 409 -11.60 -20.13 -11.62
CA VAL A 409 -12.27 -21.43 -11.46
C VAL A 409 -11.70 -22.21 -10.28
N ALA A 410 -10.37 -22.16 -10.09
CA ALA A 410 -9.65 -22.89 -9.05
C ALA A 410 -9.60 -22.15 -7.69
N ALA A 411 -10.28 -21.01 -7.54
CA ALA A 411 -10.20 -20.14 -6.36
C ALA A 411 -8.77 -19.72 -5.97
N ALA A 412 -7.83 -19.66 -6.91
CA ALA A 412 -6.42 -19.36 -6.66
C ALA A 412 -6.18 -17.84 -6.59
N GLN A 413 -6.55 -17.21 -5.47
CA GLN A 413 -6.57 -15.74 -5.31
C GLN A 413 -5.27 -15.02 -5.70
N THR A 414 -4.11 -15.58 -5.32
CA THR A 414 -2.81 -14.98 -5.67
C THR A 414 -2.60 -14.95 -7.18
N LEU A 415 -2.97 -16.04 -7.86
CA LEU A 415 -2.82 -16.14 -9.31
C LEU A 415 -3.81 -15.22 -10.02
N VAL A 416 -5.07 -15.15 -9.54
CA VAL A 416 -6.09 -14.20 -10.03
C VAL A 416 -5.59 -12.76 -9.93
N LEU A 417 -4.93 -12.39 -8.84
CA LEU A 417 -4.45 -11.01 -8.66
C LEU A 417 -3.29 -10.69 -9.61
N VAL A 418 -2.37 -11.64 -9.81
CA VAL A 418 -1.23 -11.46 -10.73
C VAL A 418 -1.71 -11.36 -12.18
N THR A 419 -2.46 -12.36 -12.66
CA THR A 419 -2.92 -12.39 -14.05
C THR A 419 -4.00 -11.34 -14.31
N GLY A 420 -4.88 -11.06 -13.34
CA GLY A 420 -5.86 -9.99 -13.43
C GLY A 420 -5.21 -8.61 -13.54
N GLY A 421 -4.14 -8.37 -12.78
CA GLY A 421 -3.36 -7.14 -12.87
C GLY A 421 -2.64 -6.99 -14.22
N LEU A 422 -1.98 -8.05 -14.69
CA LEU A 422 -1.31 -8.07 -16.00
C LEU A 422 -2.28 -7.84 -17.15
N ALA A 423 -3.40 -8.57 -17.18
CA ALA A 423 -4.43 -8.45 -18.19
C ALA A 423 -5.01 -7.04 -18.24
N SER A 424 -5.46 -6.50 -17.10
CA SER A 424 -6.22 -5.24 -17.05
C SER A 424 -5.37 -3.99 -17.26
N VAL A 425 -4.10 -3.99 -16.82
CA VAL A 425 -3.25 -2.78 -16.83
C VAL A 425 -2.28 -2.75 -18.01
N ILE A 426 -1.78 -3.91 -18.45
CA ILE A 426 -0.64 -3.98 -19.37
C ILE A 426 -1.03 -4.66 -20.68
N LEU A 427 -1.33 -5.96 -20.62
CA LEU A 427 -1.35 -6.83 -21.80
C LEU A 427 -2.52 -6.51 -22.73
N VAL A 428 -3.76 -6.54 -22.21
CA VAL A 428 -4.96 -6.31 -23.02
C VAL A 428 -5.04 -4.87 -23.54
N PRO A 429 -4.76 -3.81 -22.74
CA PRO A 429 -4.69 -2.45 -23.27
C PRO A 429 -3.64 -2.28 -24.36
N ALA A 430 -2.42 -2.82 -24.16
CA ALA A 430 -1.36 -2.71 -25.16
C ALA A 430 -1.76 -3.41 -26.47
N PHE A 431 -2.36 -4.60 -26.38
CA PHE A 431 -2.85 -5.35 -27.55
C PHE A 431 -3.89 -4.56 -28.34
N TRP A 432 -4.93 -4.03 -27.68
CA TRP A 432 -6.00 -3.30 -28.38
C TRP A 432 -5.56 -1.93 -28.91
N ILE A 433 -4.71 -1.21 -28.18
CA ILE A 433 -4.14 0.06 -28.66
C ILE A 433 -3.31 -0.16 -29.93
N TRP A 434 -2.47 -1.19 -29.95
CA TRP A 434 -1.67 -1.51 -31.14
C TRP A 434 -2.55 -2.00 -32.28
N THR A 435 -3.48 -2.92 -32.03
CA THR A 435 -4.43 -3.41 -33.04
C THR A 435 -5.21 -2.25 -33.68
N GLY A 436 -5.74 -1.33 -32.86
CA GLY A 436 -6.46 -0.15 -33.35
C GLY A 436 -5.60 0.78 -34.22
N ARG A 437 -4.31 0.97 -33.87
CA ARG A 437 -3.36 1.74 -34.71
C ARG A 437 -3.07 1.05 -36.04
N THR A 438 -2.96 -0.27 -36.05
CA THR A 438 -2.71 -1.05 -37.26
C THR A 438 -3.92 -1.05 -38.19
N LEU A 439 -5.14 -1.19 -37.65
CA LEU A 439 -6.36 -1.23 -38.46
C LEU A 439 -6.70 0.11 -39.16
N ARG A 440 -6.20 1.23 -38.63
CA ARG A 440 -6.34 2.57 -39.24
C ARG A 440 -5.42 2.80 -40.44
N ARG A 441 -4.40 1.97 -40.62
CA ARG A 441 -3.48 2.01 -41.77
C ARG A 441 -3.98 1.03 -42.83
#